data_AF-A0A7G7SZK8-F1
#
_entry.id   AF-A0A7G7SZK8-F1
#
_cell.length_a   1.000
_cell.length_b   1.000
_cell.length_c   1.000
_cell.angle_alpha   90.00
_cell.angle_beta   90.00
_cell.angle_gamma   90.00
#
_symmetry.space_group_name_H-M   'P 1'
#
loop_
_entity.id
_entity.type
_entity.pdbx_description
1 polymer ?
#
loop_
_entity_poly.entity_id
_entity_poly.type
_entity_poly.pdbx_seq_one_letter_code
_entity_poly.pdbx_strand_id
1 'polypeptide(L)'
;MEQNPYSAPAADLQASPAAPLGKAPDDVLRRIKVGWIVAVLCAAINLLSGLLALKNGNTVIGTTSAIEALFIAALAYGVRRKHRVAASVLLAYYVLVRIALLLTGNLSGAGLGVIVILVYLSAARGTFQYHRWLQQERRFPSSQRPRLSDDPLWRTPPRPIAATPGQAGQDAPIPPTA
;
A
#
# COMPACT_ATOMS: atom_id res chain seq x y z
N MET A 1 14.77 -37.34 33.77
CA MET A 1 13.95 -36.23 33.24
C MET A 1 12.76 -36.87 32.56
N GLU A 2 11.62 -36.95 33.27
CA GLU A 2 10.38 -37.56 32.78
C GLU A 2 9.85 -36.79 31.56
N GLN A 3 9.59 -37.50 30.46
CA GLN A 3 8.87 -36.96 29.32
C GLN A 3 7.41 -36.75 29.73
N ASN A 4 7.02 -35.49 29.88
CA ASN A 4 5.65 -35.12 30.23
C ASN A 4 4.69 -35.58 29.12
N PRO A 5 3.77 -36.53 29.37
CA PRO A 5 2.85 -37.03 28.36
C PRO A 5 1.83 -35.99 27.87
N TYR A 6 1.75 -34.84 28.54
CA TYR A 6 0.97 -33.67 28.13
C TYR A 6 1.81 -32.61 27.40
N SER A 7 3.07 -32.90 27.04
CA SER A 7 3.83 -31.99 26.18
C SER A 7 3.13 -31.91 24.83
N ALA A 8 2.57 -30.75 24.51
CA ALA A 8 2.01 -30.49 23.19
C ALA A 8 3.08 -30.86 22.13
N PRO A 9 2.72 -31.59 21.06
CA PRO A 9 3.62 -31.82 19.95
C PRO A 9 4.20 -30.48 19.55
N ALA A 10 5.54 -30.37 19.50
CA ALA A 10 6.18 -29.19 18.95
C ALA A 10 5.74 -29.10 17.49
N ALA A 11 4.70 -28.29 17.24
CA ALA A 11 4.24 -28.01 15.91
C ALA A 11 5.44 -27.39 15.21
N ASP A 12 6.04 -28.15 14.30
CA ASP A 12 7.12 -27.68 13.46
C ASP A 12 6.48 -26.57 12.62
N LEU A 13 6.63 -25.32 13.07
CA LEU A 13 6.28 -24.13 12.33
C LEU A 13 7.31 -24.00 11.20
N GLN A 14 7.43 -25.02 10.35
CA GLN A 14 7.96 -24.83 9.01
C GLN A 14 7.13 -23.70 8.44
N ALA A 15 7.77 -22.55 8.32
CA ALA A 15 7.16 -21.30 7.91
C ALA A 15 6.40 -21.56 6.62
N SER A 16 5.09 -21.80 6.76
CA SER A 16 4.20 -22.03 5.64
C SER A 16 4.46 -20.88 4.68
N PRO A 17 4.88 -21.16 3.43
CA PRO A 17 5.36 -20.13 2.52
C PRO A 17 4.32 -19.04 2.48
N ALA A 18 4.71 -17.85 2.97
CA ALA A 18 3.78 -16.81 3.40
C ALA A 18 2.65 -16.67 2.38
N ALA A 19 1.47 -17.17 2.75
CA ALA A 19 0.32 -17.20 1.86
C ALA A 19 0.16 -15.80 1.25
N PRO A 20 -0.01 -15.69 -0.08
CA PRO A 20 0.01 -14.40 -0.76
C PRO A 20 -0.98 -13.46 -0.07
N LEU A 21 -0.45 -12.36 0.47
CA LEU A 21 -1.26 -11.32 1.10
C LEU A 21 -2.30 -10.86 0.08
N GLY A 22 -3.56 -10.72 0.52
CA GLY A 22 -4.64 -10.23 -0.33
C GLY A 22 -4.25 -8.92 -1.03
N LYS A 23 -4.86 -8.62 -2.18
CA LYS A 23 -4.50 -7.41 -2.94
C LYS A 23 -4.82 -6.18 -2.09
N ALA A 24 -3.81 -5.36 -1.78
CA ALA A 24 -4.02 -4.11 -1.05
C ALA A 24 -4.95 -3.19 -1.85
N PRO A 25 -5.78 -2.36 -1.18
CA PRO A 25 -6.68 -1.43 -1.86
C PRO A 25 -5.91 -0.53 -2.85
N ASP A 26 -6.31 -0.57 -4.12
CA ASP A 26 -5.59 0.11 -5.21
C ASP A 26 -5.55 1.64 -5.02
N ASP A 27 -6.54 2.21 -4.35
CA ASP A 27 -6.62 3.65 -4.04
C ASP A 27 -5.49 4.13 -3.12
N VAL A 28 -5.15 3.30 -2.13
CA VAL A 28 -4.08 3.61 -1.17
C VAL A 28 -2.72 3.60 -1.88
N LEU A 29 -2.51 2.61 -2.75
CA LEU A 29 -1.28 2.52 -3.56
C LEU A 29 -1.17 3.69 -4.55
N ARG A 30 -2.29 4.13 -5.14
CA ARG A 30 -2.30 5.27 -6.06
C ARG A 30 -1.83 6.55 -5.37
N ARG A 31 -2.31 6.84 -4.16
CA ARG A 31 -1.89 8.03 -3.38
C ARG A 31 -0.39 8.02 -3.06
N ILE A 32 0.16 6.86 -2.70
CA ILE A 32 1.60 6.70 -2.45
C ILE A 32 2.41 6.92 -3.73
N LYS A 33 1.95 6.38 -4.87
CA LYS A 33 2.61 6.57 -6.17
C LYS A 33 2.63 8.04 -6.59
N VAL A 34 1.52 8.76 -6.44
CA VAL A 34 1.46 10.20 -6.77
C VAL A 34 2.44 10.98 -5.89
N GLY A 35 2.46 10.72 -4.58
CA GLY A 35 3.43 11.36 -3.68
C GLY A 35 4.89 11.07 -4.05
N TRP A 36 5.19 9.84 -4.45
CA TRP A 36 6.53 9.46 -4.93
C TRP A 36 6.92 10.20 -6.21
N ILE A 37 6.02 10.28 -7.19
CA ILE A 37 6.28 11.02 -8.45
C ILE A 37 6.55 12.50 -8.16
N VAL A 38 5.75 13.12 -7.29
CA VAL A 38 5.95 14.52 -6.89
C VAL A 38 7.27 14.71 -6.15
N ALA A 39 7.67 13.77 -5.29
CA ALA A 39 8.96 13.82 -4.60
C ALA A 39 10.14 13.73 -5.58
N VAL A 40 10.08 12.83 -6.56
CA VAL A 40 11.10 12.71 -7.62
C VAL A 40 11.16 13.99 -8.45
N LEU A 41 10.01 14.57 -8.78
CA LEU A 41 9.96 15.84 -9.51
C LEU A 41 10.60 16.98 -8.72
N CYS A 42 10.30 17.10 -7.42
CA CYS A 42 10.93 18.10 -6.55
C CYS A 42 12.45 17.90 -6.45
N ALA A 43 12.91 16.66 -6.29
CA ALA A 43 14.34 16.35 -6.27
C ALA A 43 15.03 16.76 -7.58
N ALA A 44 14.40 16.50 -8.73
CA ALA A 44 14.92 16.90 -10.03
C ALA A 44 15.01 18.43 -10.18
N ILE A 45 13.99 19.17 -9.71
CA ILE A 45 14.00 20.64 -9.73
C ILE A 45 15.11 21.20 -8.83
N ASN A 46 15.28 20.66 -7.62
CA ASN A 46 16.34 21.08 -6.70
C ASN A 46 17.73 20.76 -7.26
N LEU A 47 17.91 19.59 -7.89
CA LEU A 47 19.15 19.22 -8.55
C LEU A 47 19.50 20.19 -9.70
N LEU A 48 18.51 20.51 -10.54
CA LEU A 48 18.69 21.43 -11.67
C LEU A 48 19.01 22.85 -11.19
N SER A 49 18.32 23.31 -10.14
CA SER A 49 18.58 24.60 -9.50
C SER A 49 19.99 24.65 -8.90
N GLY A 50 20.42 23.57 -8.26
CA GLY A 50 21.80 23.41 -7.80
C GLY A 50 22.81 23.51 -8.93
N LEU A 51 22.64 22.74 -10.01
CA LEU A 51 23.53 22.79 -11.18
C LEU A 51 23.64 24.19 -11.78
N LEU A 52 22.52 24.92 -11.92
CA LEU A 52 22.52 26.30 -12.40
C LEU A 52 23.30 27.22 -11.45
N ALA A 53 23.14 27.06 -10.13
CA ALA A 53 23.86 27.86 -9.15
C ALA A 53 25.38 27.60 -9.20
N LEU A 54 25.82 26.34 -9.37
CA LEU A 54 27.24 26.02 -9.61
C LEU A 54 27.76 26.68 -10.88
N LYS A 55 27.00 26.60 -11.98
CA LYS A 55 27.38 27.20 -13.27
C LYS A 55 27.52 28.72 -13.17
N ASN A 56 26.70 29.37 -12.33
CA ASN A 56 26.75 30.81 -12.08
C ASN A 56 27.83 31.22 -11.06
N GLY A 57 28.68 30.30 -10.62
CA GLY A 57 29.78 30.57 -9.69
C GLY A 57 29.39 30.61 -8.21
N ASN A 58 28.13 30.28 -7.87
CA ASN A 58 27.67 30.24 -6.48
C ASN A 58 27.77 28.81 -5.93
N THR A 59 28.99 28.44 -5.54
CA THR A 59 29.32 27.09 -5.05
C THR A 59 28.59 26.71 -3.77
N VAL A 60 28.28 27.69 -2.91
CA VAL A 60 27.58 27.45 -1.63
C VAL A 60 26.14 27.03 -1.90
N ILE A 61 25.37 27.85 -2.62
CA ILE A 61 23.97 27.52 -2.95
C ILE A 61 23.90 26.24 -3.78
N GLY A 62 24.84 26.08 -4.70
CA GLY A 62 24.95 24.91 -5.55
C GLY A 62 25.11 23.59 -4.79
N THR A 63 26.09 23.52 -3.90
CA THR A 63 26.37 22.32 -3.10
C THR A 63 25.24 22.00 -2.11
N THR A 64 24.69 23.02 -1.44
CA THR A 64 23.54 22.84 -0.54
C THR A 64 22.32 22.29 -1.28
N SER A 65 22.00 22.83 -2.46
CA SER A 65 20.87 22.36 -3.28
C SER A 65 21.06 20.93 -3.78
N ALA A 66 22.30 20.54 -4.10
CA ALA A 66 22.63 19.17 -4.51
C ALA A 66 22.48 18.17 -3.34
N ILE A 67 22.93 18.54 -2.13
CA ILE A 67 22.74 17.74 -0.92
C ILE A 67 21.24 17.59 -0.62
N GLU A 68 20.48 18.67 -0.73
CA GLU A 68 19.03 18.64 -0.54
C GLU A 68 18.33 17.75 -1.57
N ALA A 69 18.72 17.82 -2.85
CA ALA A 69 18.20 16.93 -3.89
C ALA A 69 18.49 15.45 -3.58
N LEU A 70 19.70 15.13 -3.11
CA LEU A 70 20.07 13.78 -2.69
C LEU A 70 19.24 13.31 -1.50
N PHE A 71 19.03 14.19 -0.51
CA PHE A 71 18.22 13.90 0.67
C PHE A 71 16.76 13.61 0.31
N ILE A 72 16.15 14.43 -0.55
CA ILE A 72 14.78 14.22 -1.05
C ILE A 72 14.71 12.92 -1.87
N ALA A 73 15.71 12.62 -2.70
CA ALA A 73 15.75 11.39 -3.48
C ALA A 73 15.84 10.14 -2.58
N ALA A 74 16.65 10.19 -1.51
CA ALA A 74 16.74 9.11 -0.52
C ALA A 74 15.41 8.90 0.21
N LEU A 75 14.72 9.98 0.59
CA LEU A 75 13.40 9.90 1.20
C LEU A 75 12.33 9.38 0.23
N ALA A 76 12.38 9.79 -1.04
CA ALA A 76 11.49 9.28 -2.09
C ALA A 76 11.65 7.76 -2.26
N TYR A 77 12.89 7.24 -2.19
CA TYR A 77 13.14 5.80 -2.17
C TYR A 77 12.52 5.13 -0.92
N GLY A 78 12.58 5.77 0.24
CA GLY A 78 11.91 5.32 1.46
C GLY A 78 10.37 5.27 1.34
N VAL A 79 9.77 6.25 0.67
CA VAL A 79 8.32 6.26 0.36
C VAL A 79 7.95 5.11 -0.57
N ARG A 80 8.79 4.80 -1.57
CA ARG A 80 8.60 3.63 -2.45
C ARG A 80 8.62 2.31 -1.69
N ARG A 81 9.48 2.17 -0.67
CA ARG A 81 9.50 1.02 0.24
C ARG A 81 8.40 1.04 1.32
N LYS A 82 7.48 2.00 1.27
CA LYS A 82 6.32 2.12 2.18
C LYS A 82 6.72 2.28 3.66
N HIS A 83 7.87 2.91 3.94
CA HIS A 83 8.28 3.23 5.31
C HIS A 83 7.48 4.44 5.83
N ARG A 84 6.78 4.27 6.96
CA ARG A 84 5.96 5.34 7.58
C ARG A 84 6.81 6.57 7.93
N VAL A 85 7.98 6.33 8.52
CA VAL A 85 8.90 7.38 8.99
C VAL A 85 9.44 8.22 7.82
N ALA A 86 9.78 7.59 6.69
CA ALA A 86 10.29 8.30 5.52
C ALA A 86 9.27 9.29 4.96
N ALA A 87 7.99 8.89 4.89
CA ALA A 87 6.91 9.77 4.42
C ALA A 87 6.65 10.94 5.37
N SER A 88 6.69 10.71 6.69
CA SER A 88 6.52 11.79 7.68
C SER A 88 7.70 12.74 7.71
N VAL A 89 8.93 12.23 7.60
CA VAL A 89 10.15 13.06 7.55
C VAL A 89 10.16 13.93 6.30
N LEU A 90 9.79 13.38 5.15
CA LEU A 90 9.68 14.14 3.89
C LEU A 90 8.65 15.28 4.00
N LEU A 91 7.47 15.00 4.57
CA LEU A 91 6.46 16.00 4.80
C LEU A 91 6.98 17.11 5.74
N ALA A 92 7.52 16.72 6.89
CA ALA A 92 8.00 17.66 7.90
C ALA A 92 9.12 18.55 7.34
N TYR A 93 10.06 17.94 6.62
CA TYR A 93 11.13 18.66 5.95
C TYR A 93 10.59 19.73 4.98
N TYR A 94 9.67 19.34 4.10
CA TYR A 94 9.10 20.28 3.12
C TYR A 94 8.34 21.43 3.79
N VAL A 95 7.59 21.14 4.86
CA VAL A 95 6.86 22.16 5.62
C VAL A 95 7.83 23.14 6.28
N LEU A 96 8.92 22.65 6.90
CA LEU A 96 9.93 23.51 7.53
C LEU A 96 10.60 24.45 6.51
N VAL A 97 11.00 23.92 5.36
CA VAL A 97 11.58 24.72 4.27
C VAL A 97 10.58 25.78 3.78
N ARG A 98 9.30 25.42 3.65
CA ARG A 98 8.27 26.36 3.20
C ARG A 98 8.00 27.47 4.23
N ILE A 99 7.98 27.15 5.52
CA ILE A 99 7.83 28.16 6.59
C ILE A 99 9.05 29.11 6.58
N ALA A 100 10.27 28.58 6.46
CA ALA A 100 11.47 29.40 6.39
C ALA A 100 11.45 30.38 5.20
N LEU A 101 10.98 29.93 4.03
CA LEU A 101 10.80 30.77 2.84
C LEU A 101 9.74 31.87 3.04
N LEU A 102 8.65 31.56 3.73
CA LEU A 102 7.60 32.55 4.05
C LEU A 102 8.12 33.61 5.03
N LEU A 103 8.95 33.22 6.00
CA LEU A 103 9.58 34.14 6.95
C LEU A 103 10.59 35.08 6.27
N THR A 104 11.21 34.66 5.16
CA THR A 104 12.07 35.52 4.33
C THR A 104 11.28 36.48 3.44
N GLY A 105 9.96 36.48 3.51
CA GLY A 105 9.08 37.35 2.71
C GLY A 105 8.92 36.91 1.26
N ASN A 106 9.39 35.71 0.90
CA ASN A 106 9.28 35.21 -0.46
C ASN A 106 7.98 34.42 -0.64
N LEU A 107 6.94 35.09 -1.14
CA LEU A 107 5.65 34.46 -1.45
C LEU A 107 5.64 33.72 -2.80
N SER A 108 6.75 33.72 -3.55
CA SER A 108 6.81 33.05 -4.84
C SER A 108 6.48 31.56 -4.71
N GLY A 109 5.53 31.09 -5.52
CA GLY A 109 5.08 29.71 -5.54
C GLY A 109 4.33 29.23 -4.29
N ALA A 110 3.77 30.12 -3.46
CA ALA A 110 3.02 29.72 -2.25
C ALA A 110 1.85 28.78 -2.55
N GLY A 111 1.07 29.06 -3.59
CA GLY A 111 -0.02 28.19 -4.03
C GLY A 111 0.47 26.79 -4.41
N LEU A 112 1.55 26.70 -5.19
CA LEU A 112 2.16 25.42 -5.57
C LEU A 112 2.66 24.66 -4.32
N GLY A 113 3.27 25.38 -3.37
CA GLY A 113 3.76 24.79 -2.11
C GLY A 113 2.63 24.16 -1.28
N VAL A 114 1.47 24.80 -1.20
CA VAL A 114 0.29 24.24 -0.52
C VAL A 114 -0.17 22.96 -1.21
N ILE A 115 -0.22 22.94 -2.55
CA ILE A 115 -0.59 21.74 -3.31
C ILE A 115 0.38 20.59 -3.03
N VAL A 116 1.69 20.86 -3.03
CA VAL A 116 2.71 19.83 -2.73
C VAL A 116 2.55 19.31 -1.31
N ILE A 117 2.30 20.18 -0.32
CA ILE A 117 2.02 19.78 1.07
C ILE A 117 0.81 18.84 1.13
N LEU A 118 -0.29 19.16 0.46
CA LEU A 118 -1.48 18.33 0.43
C LEU A 118 -1.20 16.96 -0.21
N VAL A 119 -0.42 16.92 -1.28
CA VAL A 119 0.00 15.66 -1.92
C VAL A 119 0.85 14.82 -0.96
N TYR A 120 1.83 15.41 -0.29
CA TYR A 120 2.65 14.69 0.69
C TYR A 120 1.84 14.22 1.90
N LEU A 121 0.86 15.01 2.36
CA LEU A 121 -0.09 14.61 3.41
C LEU A 121 -0.91 13.39 2.96
N SER A 122 -1.38 13.38 1.71
CA SER A 122 -2.13 12.27 1.15
C SER A 122 -1.27 10.99 1.05
N ALA A 123 0.00 11.12 0.68
CA ALA A 123 0.96 10.02 0.61
C ALA A 123 1.31 9.48 2.00
N ALA A 124 1.56 10.37 2.97
CA ALA A 124 1.79 10.00 4.36
C ALA A 124 0.58 9.24 4.93
N ARG A 125 -0.64 9.78 4.80
CA ARG A 125 -1.88 9.08 5.20
C ARG A 125 -2.02 7.73 4.51
N GLY A 126 -1.69 7.64 3.22
CA GLY A 126 -1.68 6.38 2.46
C GLY A 126 -0.74 5.33 3.04
N THR A 127 0.48 5.71 3.45
CA THR A 127 1.42 4.75 4.07
C THR A 127 0.92 4.24 5.43
N PHE A 128 0.30 5.09 6.25
CA PHE A 128 -0.33 4.65 7.50
C PHE A 128 -1.50 3.70 7.27
N GLN A 129 -2.36 4.00 6.29
CA GLN A 129 -3.48 3.12 5.92
C GLN A 129 -3.00 1.76 5.40
N TYR A 130 -1.99 1.73 4.53
CA TYR A 130 -1.40 0.49 4.02
C TYR A 130 -0.90 -0.41 5.15
N HIS A 131 -0.27 0.20 6.15
CA HIS A 131 0.28 -0.49 7.29
C HIS A 131 -0.77 -0.98 8.28
N ARG A 132 -1.84 -0.20 8.48
CA ARG A 132 -3.01 -0.63 9.26
C ARG A 132 -3.69 -1.82 8.59
N TRP A 133 -3.87 -1.77 7.26
CA TRP A 133 -4.38 -2.89 6.48
C TRP A 133 -3.46 -4.12 6.59
N LEU A 134 -2.14 -3.95 6.50
CA LEU A 134 -1.19 -5.05 6.64
C LEU A 134 -1.26 -5.70 8.04
N GLN A 135 -1.49 -4.92 9.10
CA GLN A 135 -1.70 -5.45 10.45
C GLN A 135 -3.04 -6.18 10.57
N GLN A 136 -4.10 -5.67 9.95
CA GLN A 136 -5.41 -6.32 9.92
C GLN A 136 -5.33 -7.66 9.18
N GLU A 137 -4.71 -7.70 7.99
CA GLU A 137 -4.55 -8.92 7.19
C GLU A 137 -3.71 -9.99 7.91
N ARG A 138 -2.75 -9.58 8.76
CA ARG A 138 -1.98 -10.51 9.60
C ARG A 138 -2.78 -11.05 10.78
N ARG A 139 -3.68 -10.26 11.37
CA ARG A 139 -4.50 -10.65 12.54
C ARG A 139 -5.73 -11.46 12.13
N PHE A 140 -6.37 -11.06 11.04
CA PHE A 140 -7.57 -11.67 10.48
C PHE A 140 -7.37 -11.78 8.97
N PRO A 141 -6.73 -12.86 8.48
CA PRO A 141 -6.54 -13.05 7.05
C PRO A 141 -7.89 -12.99 6.35
N SER A 142 -8.02 -12.09 5.37
CA SER A 142 -9.28 -11.89 4.68
C SER A 142 -9.70 -13.15 3.92
N SER A 143 -11.00 -13.34 3.73
CA SER A 143 -11.57 -14.47 2.98
C SER A 143 -11.22 -14.49 1.48
N GLN A 144 -10.41 -13.53 1.02
CA GLN A 144 -9.85 -13.51 -0.33
C GLN A 144 -8.65 -14.44 -0.51
N ARG A 145 -8.15 -15.05 0.57
CA ARG A 145 -7.29 -16.23 0.42
C ARG A 145 -8.14 -17.33 -0.21
N PRO A 146 -7.62 -18.08 -1.21
CA PRO A 146 -8.26 -19.31 -1.65
C PRO A 146 -8.57 -20.13 -0.40
N ARG A 147 -9.86 -20.31 -0.10
CA ARG A 147 -10.22 -21.14 1.04
C ARG A 147 -9.72 -22.54 0.72
N LEU A 148 -9.38 -23.32 1.74
CA LEU A 148 -9.08 -24.73 1.52
C LEU A 148 -10.24 -25.44 0.79
N SER A 149 -11.48 -24.98 0.99
CA SER A 149 -12.68 -25.44 0.27
C SER A 149 -12.75 -25.05 -1.22
N ASP A 150 -12.00 -24.03 -1.63
CA ASP A 150 -11.99 -23.55 -3.01
C ASP A 150 -10.98 -24.33 -3.86
N ASP A 151 -10.08 -25.09 -3.22
CA ASP A 151 -9.14 -26.01 -3.87
C ASP A 151 -9.93 -27.15 -4.54
N PRO A 152 -9.69 -27.46 -5.83
CA PRO A 152 -10.35 -28.55 -6.53
C PRO A 152 -10.20 -29.91 -5.84
N LEU A 153 -9.15 -30.14 -5.04
CA LEU A 153 -8.95 -31.38 -4.30
C LEU A 153 -9.96 -31.58 -3.16
N TRP A 154 -10.48 -30.49 -2.60
CA TRP A 154 -11.40 -30.51 -1.45
C TRP A 154 -12.83 -30.12 -1.82
N ARG A 155 -13.12 -29.90 -3.11
CA ARG A 155 -14.50 -29.74 -3.58
C ARG A 155 -15.28 -31.02 -3.32
N THR A 156 -16.25 -30.96 -2.42
CA THR A 156 -17.28 -32.00 -2.37
C THR A 156 -18.03 -31.96 -3.72
N PRO A 157 -18.17 -33.10 -4.41
CA PRO A 157 -19.00 -33.14 -5.62
C PRO A 157 -20.40 -32.61 -5.28
N PRO A 158 -21.02 -31.85 -6.20
CA PRO A 158 -22.35 -31.31 -5.95
C PRO A 158 -23.26 -32.45 -5.52
N ARG A 159 -23.89 -32.31 -4.34
CA ARG A 159 -24.89 -33.28 -3.89
C ARG A 159 -25.93 -33.37 -5.01
N PRO A 160 -26.23 -34.58 -5.54
CA PRO A 160 -27.36 -34.72 -6.45
C PRO A 160 -28.57 -34.13 -5.75
N ILE A 161 -29.21 -33.17 -6.40
CA ILE A 161 -30.45 -32.55 -5.90
C ILE A 161 -31.39 -33.71 -5.67
N ALA A 162 -31.68 -34.02 -4.41
CA ALA A 162 -32.63 -35.06 -4.07
C ALA A 162 -33.90 -34.72 -4.83
N ALA A 163 -34.31 -35.61 -5.74
CA ALA A 163 -35.52 -35.46 -6.51
C ALA A 163 -36.64 -35.06 -5.55
N THR A 164 -37.21 -33.88 -5.77
CA THR A 164 -38.31 -33.37 -4.96
C THR A 164 -39.36 -34.47 -4.86
N PRO A 165 -39.68 -34.99 -3.66
CA PRO A 165 -40.67 -36.04 -3.49
C PRO A 165 -42.05 -35.45 -3.81
N GLY A 166 -42.41 -35.44 -5.09
CA GLY A 166 -43.60 -34.77 -5.60
C GLY A 166 -43.75 -34.79 -7.13
N GLN A 167 -42.68 -34.99 -7.91
CA GLN A 167 -42.79 -35.01 -9.38
C GLN A 167 -43.21 -36.35 -10.01
N ALA A 168 -43.36 -37.43 -9.22
CA ALA A 168 -43.71 -38.74 -9.77
C ALA A 168 -45.20 -38.91 -10.17
N GLY A 169 -46.05 -37.89 -9.99
CA GLY A 169 -47.50 -37.99 -10.23
C GLY A 169 -48.07 -37.14 -11.37
N GLN A 170 -47.26 -36.32 -12.04
CA GLN A 170 -47.76 -35.32 -13.00
C GLN A 170 -47.67 -35.72 -14.48
N ASP A 171 -47.02 -36.83 -14.81
CA ASP A 171 -46.85 -37.31 -16.19
C ASP A 171 -47.81 -38.45 -16.58
N ALA A 172 -48.96 -38.59 -15.89
CA ALA A 172 -49.99 -39.53 -16.31
C ALA A 172 -50.74 -38.96 -17.54
N PRO A 173 -50.78 -39.65 -18.70
CA PRO A 173 -51.49 -39.18 -19.88
C PRO A 173 -52.99 -39.12 -19.61
N ILE A 174 -53.59 -37.95 -19.87
CA ILE A 174 -55.04 -37.77 -19.82
C ILE A 174 -55.66 -38.59 -20.98
N PRO A 175 -56.60 -39.51 -20.71
CA PRO A 175 -57.23 -40.29 -21.78
C PRO A 175 -58.07 -39.37 -22.68
N PRO A 176 -58.07 -39.60 -24.01
CA PRO A 176 -58.84 -38.79 -24.93
C PRO A 176 -60.34 -39.02 -24.68
N THR A 177 -61.06 -37.93 -24.40
CA THR A 177 -62.52 -37.90 -24.32
C THR A 177 -63.10 -38.08 -25.73
N ALA A 178 -63.98 -39.08 -25.86
CA ALA A 178 -64.78 -39.37 -27.05
C ALA A 178 -65.89 -38.33 -27.29
#